data_AF-A0A7C4TJT1-F1
#
_entry.id   AF-A0A7C4TJT1-F1
#
_cell.length_a   1.000
_cell.length_b   1.000
_cell.length_c   1.000
_cell.angle_alpha   90.00
_cell.angle_beta   90.00
_cell.angle_gamma   90.00
#
_symmetry.space_group_name_H-M   'P 1'
#
loop_
_entity.id
_entity.type
_entity.pdbx_description
1 polymer ?
#
loop_
_entity_poly.entity_id
_entity_poly.type
_entity_poly.pdbx_seq_one_letter_code
_entity_poly.pdbx_strand_id
1 'polypeptide(L)' 'MEIIAEKRTALGKQNKKIRRERKIPAVMYGKDFKPVNLVVGLLEFDRIFKEAGESTLVDLNIDGKKEKTLITEVQVHPVT' A
#
# COMPACT_ATOMS: atom_id res chain seq x y z
N MET A 1 -1.46 7.83 -11.89
CA MET A 1 -1.47 6.47 -11.30
C MET A 1 -2.05 6.61 -9.90
N GLU A 2 -3.29 6.16 -9.68
CA GLU A 2 -3.99 6.33 -8.41
C GLU A 2 -4.21 4.97 -7.74
N ILE A 3 -3.82 4.83 -6.47
CA ILE A 3 -4.05 3.64 -5.65
C ILE A 3 -5.10 3.99 -4.60
N ILE A 4 -6.18 3.22 -4.54
CA ILE A 4 -7.17 3.34 -3.47
C ILE A 4 -6.66 2.57 -2.24
N ALA A 5 -6.61 3.27 -1.11
CA ALA A 5 -6.13 2.74 0.15
C ALA A 5 -7.17 2.95 1.25
N GLU A 6 -7.38 1.91 2.05
CA GLU A 6 -8.27 1.93 3.21
C GLU A 6 -7.43 1.94 4.50
N LYS A 7 -7.79 2.79 5.47
CA LYS A 7 -7.16 2.76 6.79
C LYS A 7 -7.52 1.46 7.50
N ARG A 8 -6.52 0.80 8.08
CA ARG A 8 -6.73 -0.39 8.91
C ARG A 8 -6.44 -0.14 10.38
N THR A 9 -7.27 -0.74 11.22
CA THR A 9 -7.07 -0.85 12.67
C THR A 9 -6.47 -2.20 13.07
N ALA A 10 -6.60 -3.23 12.24
CA ALA A 10 -6.10 -4.59 12.51
C ALA A 10 -4.58 -4.70 12.29
N LEU A 11 -3.87 -5.15 13.33
CA LEU A 11 -2.41 -5.31 13.36
C LEU A 11 -2.00 -6.76 13.66
N GLY A 12 -0.77 -7.13 13.29
CA GLY A 12 -0.16 -8.42 13.63
C GLY A 12 -0.70 -9.61 12.81
N LYS A 13 -1.10 -10.69 13.52
CA LYS A 13 -1.47 -11.99 12.90
C LYS A 13 -2.63 -11.90 11.90
N GLN A 14 -3.47 -10.88 11.99
CA GLN A 14 -4.60 -10.65 11.09
C GLN A 14 -4.19 -10.32 9.64
N ASN A 15 -2.93 -9.91 9.42
CA ASN A 15 -2.41 -9.63 8.07
C ASN A 15 -2.47 -10.86 7.14
N LYS A 16 -2.43 -12.08 7.68
CA LYS A 16 -2.59 -13.30 6.89
C LYS A 16 -3.98 -13.38 6.24
N LYS A 17 -5.02 -12.89 6.93
CA LYS A 17 -6.39 -12.88 6.39
C LYS A 17 -6.52 -11.85 5.28
N ILE A 18 -5.99 -10.64 5.48
CA ILE A 18 -5.96 -9.55 4.48
C ILE A 18 -5.31 -10.03 3.17
N ARG A 19 -4.16 -10.72 3.26
CA ARG A 19 -3.48 -11.28 2.09
C ARG A 19 -4.32 -12.33 1.36
N ARG A 20 -5.10 -13.16 2.07
CA ARG A 20 -6.03 -14.13 1.46
C ARG A 20 -7.18 -13.45 0.73
N GLU A 21 -7.60 -12.27 1.18
CA GLU A 21 -8.64 -11.45 0.55
C GLU A 21 -8.12 -10.64 -0.66
N ARG A 22 -6.93 -10.96 -1.19
CA ARG A 22 -6.26 -10.23 -2.28
C ARG A 22 -6.04 -8.74 -1.98
N LYS A 23 -5.81 -8.44 -0.71
CA LYS A 23 -5.42 -7.11 -0.24
C LYS A 23 -3.99 -7.15 0.31
N ILE A 24 -3.25 -6.07 0.15
CA ILE A 24 -1.86 -5.94 0.62
C ILE A 24 -1.85 -4.97 1.80
N PRO A 25 -1.33 -5.38 2.97
CA PRO A 25 -1.09 -4.44 4.07
C PRO A 25 0.08 -3.53 3.71
N ALA A 26 -0.14 -2.22 3.81
CA ALA A 26 0.85 -1.18 3.56
C ALA A 26 1.01 -0.28 4.79
N VAL A 27 2.08 0.51 4.81
CA VAL A 27 2.33 1.55 5.80
C VAL A 27 2.79 2.79 5.05
N MET A 28 2.08 3.89 5.26
CA MET A 28 2.50 5.21 4.78
C MET A 28 3.22 5.92 5.91
N TYR A 29 4.44 6.36 5.66
CA TYR A 29 5.27 7.06 6.63
C TYR A 29 6.01 8.21 5.97
N GLY A 30 6.40 9.20 6.75
CA GLY A 30 7.12 10.37 6.27
C GLY A 30 7.60 11.23 7.43
N LYS A 31 8.41 12.24 7.11
CA LYS A 31 9.08 13.08 8.11
C LYS A 31 8.09 13.93 8.93
N ASP A 32 7.02 14.38 8.29
CA ASP A 32 6.12 15.40 8.84
C ASP A 32 4.78 14.83 9.34
N PHE A 33 4.58 13.50 9.32
CA PHE A 33 3.33 12.88 9.75
C PHE A 33 3.51 11.53 10.44
N LYS A 34 2.53 11.15 11.26
CA LYS A 34 2.51 9.87 11.98
C LYS A 34 2.30 8.71 11.01
N PRO A 35 3.00 7.57 11.18
CA PRO A 35 2.80 6.40 10.32
C PRO A 35 1.34 5.95 10.31
N VAL A 36 0.78 5.77 9.11
CA VAL A 36 -0.59 5.31 8.91
C VAL A 36 -0.57 3.91 8.34
N ASN A 37 -1.31 3.02 8.99
CA ASN A 37 -1.48 1.66 8.52
C ASN A 37 -2.61 1.60 7.51
N LEU A 38 -2.29 1.12 6.31
CA LEU A 38 -3.19 1.10 5.18
C LEU A 38 -3.34 -0.32 4.64
N VAL A 39 -4.35 -0.50 3.81
CA VAL A 39 -4.59 -1.69 3.01
C VAL A 39 -4.90 -1.25 1.60
N VAL A 40 -4.22 -1.86 0.63
CA VAL A 40 -4.39 -1.58 -0.80
C VAL A 40 -4.83 -2.84 -1.54
N GLY A 41 -5.53 -2.69 -2.66
CA GLY A 41 -5.90 -3.81 -3.51
C GLY A 41 -4.69 -4.39 -4.23
N LEU A 42 -4.54 -5.73 -4.24
CA LEU A 42 -3.39 -6.38 -4.87
C LEU A 42 -3.33 -6.14 -6.39
N LEU A 43 -4.48 -6.18 -7.07
CA LEU A 43 -4.54 -6.03 -8.52
C LEU A 43 -4.18 -4.60 -8.97
N GLU A 44 -4.68 -3.60 -8.26
CA GLU A 44 -4.39 -2.19 -8.56
C GLU A 44 -2.94 -1.87 -8.26
N PHE A 45 -2.43 -2.34 -7.11
CA PHE A 45 -1.03 -2.16 -6.74
C PHE A 45 -0.10 -2.82 -7.75
N ASP A 46 -0.34 -4.07 -8.17
CA ASP A 46 0.53 -4.78 -9.12
C ASP A 46 0.60 -4.09 -10.49
N ARG A 47 -0.53 -3.57 -10.99
CA ARG A 47 -0.56 -2.80 -12.24
C ARG A 47 0.28 -1.53 -12.14
N ILE A 48 0.07 -0.76 -11.07
CA ILE A 48 0.76 0.51 -10.88
C ILE A 48 2.24 0.27 -10.59
N PHE A 49 2.59 -0.75 -9.81
CA PHE A 49 3.98 -1.08 -9.51
C PHE A 49 4.76 -1.48 -10.77
N LYS A 50 4.14 -2.23 -11.70
CA LYS A 50 4.75 -2.58 -12.99
C LYS A 50 5.03 -1.37 -13.89
N GLU A 51 4.21 -0.32 -13.79
CA GLU A 51 4.33 0.89 -14.61
C GLU A 51 5.24 1.94 -13.95
N ALA A 52 5.09 2.14 -12.64
CA ALA A 52 5.81 3.13 -11.84
C ALA A 52 7.22 2.69 -11.45
N GLY A 53 7.43 1.39 -11.21
CA GLY A 53 8.62 0.88 -10.55
C GLY A 53 8.81 1.47 -9.14
N GLU A 54 10.06 1.55 -8.69
CA GLU A 54 10.42 2.02 -7.34
C GLU A 54 10.68 3.53 -7.26
N SER A 55 10.87 4.21 -8.40
CA SER A 55 11.34 5.61 -8.43
C SER A 55 10.27 6.64 -8.80
N THR A 56 9.04 6.20 -9.10
CA THR A 56 7.98 7.11 -9.58
C THR A 56 7.00 7.45 -8.47
N LEU A 57 6.58 8.71 -8.42
CA LEU A 57 5.54 9.17 -7.51
C LEU A 57 4.16 8.63 -7.91
N VAL A 58 3.41 8.15 -6.93
CA VAL A 58 2.07 7.59 -7.08
C VAL A 58 1.09 8.37 -6.21
N ASP A 59 -0.11 8.60 -6.73
CA ASP A 59 -1.19 9.23 -5.97
C ASP A 59 -1.89 8.16 -5.12
N LEU A 60 -1.83 8.29 -3.80
CA LEU A 60 -2.49 7.41 -2.85
C LEU A 60 -3.77 8.07 -2.35
N ASN A 61 -4.92 7.46 -2.60
CA ASN A 61 -6.21 7.96 -2.17
C ASN A 61 -6.67 7.24 -0.90
N ILE A 62 -6.68 7.95 0.22
CA ILE A 62 -7.10 7.45 1.52
C ILE A 62 -8.42 8.12 1.91
N ASP A 63 -9.52 7.37 1.89
CA ASP A 63 -10.86 7.87 2.25
C ASP A 63 -11.25 9.18 1.53
N GLY A 64 -10.84 9.35 0.27
CA GLY A 64 -11.11 10.55 -0.54
C GLY A 64 -10.01 11.62 -0.50
N LYS A 65 -8.96 11.45 0.33
CA LYS A 65 -7.80 12.35 0.34
C LYS A 65 -6.69 11.79 -0.53
N LYS A 66 -6.29 12.54 -1.55
CA LYS A 66 -5.16 12.19 -2.43
C LYS A 66 -3.85 12.74 -1.86
N GLU A 67 -2.90 11.87 -1.63
CA GLU A 67 -1.55 12.20 -1.20
C GLU A 67 -0.51 11.64 -2.18
N LYS A 68 0.50 12.43 -2.54
CA LYS A 68 1.60 11.96 -3.38
C LYS A 68 2.59 11.18 -2.54
N THR A 69 2.84 9.93 -2.91
CA THR A 69 3.70 9.02 -2.17
C THR A 69 4.70 8.34 -3.10
N LEU A 70 5.81 7.87 -2.54
CA LEU A 70 6.80 7.07 -3.24
C LEU A 70 6.78 5.65 -2.69
N ILE A 71 6.84 4.65 -3.57
CA ILE A 71 6.96 3.25 -3.17
C ILE A 71 8.43 3.01 -2.78
N THR A 72 8.72 3.00 -1.48
CA THR A 72 10.10 2.87 -0.99
C THR A 72 10.61 1.44 -0.95
N GLU A 73 9.77 0.49 -0.52
CA GLU A 73 10.14 -0.90 -0.35
C GLU A 73 8.93 -1.80 -0.57
N VAL A 74 9.14 -2.90 -1.30
CA VAL A 74 8.13 -3.92 -1.52
C VAL A 74 8.61 -5.24 -0.96
N GLN A 75 7.91 -5.73 0.08
CA GLN A 75 8.21 -7.03 0.65
C GLN A 75 7.54 -8.14 -0.16
N VAL A 76 8.31 -8.77 -1.04
CA VAL A 76 7.92 -9.98 -1.77
C VAL A 76 8.26 -11.23 -0.97
N HIS A 77 7.42 -12.26 -1.10
CA HIS A 77 7.71 -13.55 -0.49
C HIS A 77 8.64 -14.35 -1.45
N PRO A 78 9.75 -14.91 -0.97
CA PRO A 78 10.81 -15.43 -1.84
C PRO A 78 10.43 -16.71 -2.58
N VAL A 79 9.38 -17.40 -2.14
CA VAL A 79 8.94 -18.70 -2.70
C VAL A 79 7.56 -18.61 -3.36
N THR A 80 6.78 -17.57 -3.10
CA THR A 80 5.35 -17.48 -3.48
C THR A 80 5.04 -16.06 -3.89
#